data_AF-A0AB39RJC6-F1
#
_entry.id   AF-A0AB39RJC6-F1
#
_cell.length_a   1.000
_cell.length_b   1.000
_cell.length_c   1.000
_cell.angle_alpha   90.00
_cell.angle_beta   90.00
_cell.angle_gamma   90.00
#
_symmetry.space_group_name_H-M   'P 1'
#
loop_
_entity.id
_entity.type
_entity.pdbx_description
1 polymer ?
#
loop_
_entity_poly.entity_id
_entity_poly.type
_entity_poly.pdbx_seq_one_letter_code
_entity_poly.pdbx_strand_id
1 'polypeptide(L)'
;MHAENSPVEDPFEERLGEALRHAGDTFDTDRRALAAAGQTRGRRLRLRRRIAITGSVAGLALVGVGGAQLVPGADGGQPQQSAASPSRVRTGSHASEVSGAELLRTLEGLLPSGKFSGEQARSTSHVLGPTAHLVYDDGHGKAAVEVGLGRIDPGSQMARESTTCPDKNLVSYDACTASKLADGSALMIFQGYEYPDRRVDTKHWYAQLVTPKGQQVSVYEWNAAAEKDSPVSRANPPLSPAQLKTVVTAAAWRTAVDAIPEKKAKGKTTAPSTAPLPSADGKAVRSTLVSLLPKGVEVKAQGGQESEYAYVIVDDGKGRSLVQINVQADMSDVEGQLFGSDAETLPDGTKVTTRKEPGEKGGTGVVMWTADTIRTDGMRVVVSAFNSGNQETAATRATPALTMEELRTIALSPKWRTLLK
;
A
#
# COMPACT_ATOMS: atom_id res chain seq x y z
N MET A 1 59.47 9.57 -40.97
CA MET A 1 58.23 8.77 -40.88
C MET A 1 57.75 8.81 -39.44
N HIS A 2 56.75 9.63 -39.14
CA HIS A 2 55.93 9.48 -37.94
C HIS A 2 54.50 9.84 -38.35
N ALA A 3 53.61 8.84 -38.31
CA ALA A 3 52.18 9.03 -38.52
C ALA A 3 51.52 9.05 -37.13
N GLU A 4 50.84 10.16 -36.83
CA GLU A 4 49.96 10.30 -35.68
C GLU A 4 48.68 9.47 -35.90
N ASN A 5 48.30 8.70 -34.89
CA ASN A 5 47.10 7.88 -34.89
C ASN A 5 46.10 8.51 -33.91
N SER A 6 45.10 9.23 -34.42
CA SER A 6 43.99 9.76 -33.63
C SER A 6 43.02 8.64 -33.24
N PRO A 7 42.44 8.64 -32.02
CA PRO A 7 41.43 7.66 -31.64
C PRO A 7 40.12 7.96 -32.37
N VAL A 8 39.59 6.97 -33.08
CA VAL A 8 38.27 7.02 -33.71
C VAL A 8 37.23 6.84 -32.60
N GLU A 9 36.47 7.90 -32.27
CA GLU A 9 35.25 7.79 -31.47
C GLU A 9 34.26 6.86 -32.19
N ASP A 10 33.65 5.93 -31.46
CA ASP A 10 32.77 4.91 -32.02
C ASP A 10 31.47 5.56 -32.54
N PRO A 11 31.24 5.59 -33.86
CA PRO A 11 30.07 6.25 -34.45
C PRO A 11 28.76 5.59 -34.04
N PHE A 12 28.76 4.39 -33.47
CA PHE A 12 27.53 3.76 -32.95
C PHE A 12 26.99 4.49 -31.71
N GLU A 13 27.83 4.81 -30.73
CA GLU A 13 27.41 5.44 -29.47
C GLU A 13 26.90 6.87 -29.66
N GLU A 14 27.53 7.64 -30.56
CA GLU A 14 27.03 8.98 -30.92
C GLU A 14 25.69 8.91 -31.66
N ARG A 15 25.56 7.99 -32.63
CA ARG A 15 24.30 7.81 -33.37
C ARG A 15 23.18 7.28 -32.47
N LEU A 16 23.49 6.42 -31.51
CA LEU A 16 22.53 5.96 -30.51
C LEU A 16 22.11 7.12 -29.60
N GLY A 17 23.06 7.92 -29.13
CA GLY A 17 22.81 9.10 -28.31
C GLY A 17 21.97 10.15 -29.05
N GLU A 18 22.22 10.37 -30.34
CA GLU A 18 21.39 11.25 -31.19
C GLU A 18 20.01 10.65 -31.46
N ALA A 19 19.90 9.36 -31.74
CA ALA A 19 18.63 8.71 -31.97
C ALA A 19 17.73 8.76 -30.72
N LEU A 20 18.31 8.60 -29.52
CA LEU A 20 17.59 8.72 -28.25
C LEU A 20 17.17 10.16 -27.96
N ARG A 21 18.03 11.15 -28.23
CA ARG A 21 17.69 12.58 -28.10
C ARG A 21 16.60 12.98 -29.08
N HIS A 22 16.71 12.57 -30.33
CA HIS A 22 15.72 12.83 -31.37
C HIS A 22 14.37 12.16 -31.07
N ALA A 23 14.38 10.91 -30.61
CA ALA A 23 13.17 10.21 -30.16
C ALA A 23 12.54 10.91 -28.94
N GLY A 24 13.34 11.44 -28.02
CA GLY A 24 12.88 12.23 -26.88
C GLY A 24 12.26 13.58 -27.28
N ASP A 25 12.90 14.31 -28.19
CA ASP A 25 12.46 15.62 -28.67
C ASP A 25 11.22 15.54 -29.57
N THR A 26 11.03 14.42 -30.26
CA THR A 26 9.84 14.15 -31.11
C THR A 26 8.71 13.48 -30.35
N PHE A 27 8.90 13.11 -29.08
CA PHE A 27 7.85 12.53 -28.25
C PHE A 27 6.87 13.61 -27.76
N ASP A 28 5.98 14.03 -28.66
CA ASP A 28 4.78 14.78 -28.29
C ASP A 28 3.66 13.79 -27.98
N THR A 29 3.22 13.79 -26.73
CA THR A 29 2.17 12.92 -26.24
C THR A 29 1.05 13.79 -25.70
N ASP A 30 -0.20 13.41 -25.99
CA ASP A 30 -1.35 14.07 -25.39
C ASP A 30 -1.31 13.85 -23.87
N ARG A 31 -0.78 14.84 -23.17
CA ARG A 31 -0.62 14.84 -21.72
C ARG A 31 -1.96 14.69 -21.01
N ARG A 32 -3.08 15.10 -21.64
CA ARG A 32 -4.43 14.87 -21.10
C ARG A 32 -4.84 13.42 -21.26
N ALA A 33 -4.57 12.80 -22.40
CA ALA A 33 -4.80 11.37 -22.60
C ALA A 33 -3.94 10.52 -21.64
N LEU A 34 -2.69 10.89 -21.39
CA LEU A 34 -1.83 10.23 -20.40
C LEU A 34 -2.33 10.44 -18.96
N ALA A 35 -2.80 11.64 -18.61
CA ALA A 35 -3.38 11.91 -17.30
C ALA A 35 -4.68 11.11 -17.09
N ALA A 36 -5.55 11.06 -18.10
CA ALA A 36 -6.78 10.28 -18.09
C ALA A 36 -6.50 8.77 -18.01
N ALA A 37 -5.51 8.27 -18.76
CA ALA A 37 -5.07 6.88 -18.70
C ALA A 37 -4.41 6.57 -17.33
N GLY A 38 -3.65 7.51 -16.76
CA GLY A 38 -3.08 7.42 -15.41
C GLY A 38 -4.16 7.40 -14.33
N GLN A 39 -5.22 8.21 -14.48
CA GLN A 39 -6.38 8.20 -13.60
C GLN A 39 -7.14 6.88 -13.70
N THR A 40 -7.38 6.39 -14.92
CA THR A 40 -8.03 5.08 -15.18
C THR A 40 -7.21 3.93 -14.60
N ARG A 41 -5.88 3.95 -14.78
CA ARG A 41 -4.96 2.99 -14.17
C ARG A 41 -4.97 3.09 -12.64
N GLY A 42 -5.02 4.30 -12.09
CA GLY A 42 -5.15 4.56 -10.66
C GLY A 42 -6.46 4.00 -10.09
N ARG A 43 -7.59 4.22 -10.78
CA ARG A 43 -8.90 3.64 -10.45
C ARG A 43 -8.85 2.11 -10.53
N ARG A 44 -8.23 1.54 -11.56
CA ARG A 44 -8.05 0.08 -11.70
C ARG A 44 -7.17 -0.52 -10.61
N LEU A 45 -6.13 0.19 -10.16
CA LEU A 45 -5.29 -0.23 -9.03
C LEU A 45 -6.06 -0.12 -7.71
N ARG A 46 -6.88 0.92 -7.52
CA ARG A 46 -7.80 1.02 -6.36
C ARG A 46 -8.84 -0.09 -6.38
N LEU A 47 -9.38 -0.44 -7.55
CA LEU A 47 -10.32 -1.55 -7.70
C LEU A 47 -9.66 -2.88 -7.29
N ARG A 48 -8.42 -3.15 -7.70
CA ARG A 48 -7.70 -4.36 -7.26
C ARG A 48 -7.46 -4.37 -5.74
N ARG A 49 -7.20 -3.21 -5.13
CA ARG A 49 -7.09 -3.04 -3.67
C ARG A 49 -8.44 -3.09 -2.93
N ARG A 50 -9.58 -2.95 -3.63
CA ARG A 50 -10.94 -2.91 -3.07
C ARG A 50 -11.77 -4.15 -3.36
N ILE A 51 -11.44 -4.91 -4.41
CA ILE A 51 -11.96 -6.26 -4.68
C ILE A 51 -11.21 -7.25 -3.80
N ALA A 52 -9.89 -7.16 -3.72
CA ALA A 52 -9.14 -7.91 -2.76
C ALA A 52 -8.95 -7.06 -1.50
N ILE A 53 -9.70 -7.37 -0.43
CA ILE A 53 -9.25 -7.05 0.94
C ILE A 53 -8.04 -7.96 1.23
N THR A 54 -6.97 -7.87 0.44
CA THR A 54 -5.67 -8.40 0.84
C THR A 54 -5.12 -7.32 1.75
N GLY A 55 -5.05 -7.63 3.04
CA GLY A 55 -4.43 -6.83 4.08
C GLY A 55 -2.91 -6.71 3.88
N SER A 56 -2.48 -6.21 2.72
CA SER A 56 -1.14 -5.73 2.50
C SER A 56 -1.16 -4.26 2.85
N VAL A 57 -0.63 -3.89 4.02
CA VAL A 57 -0.11 -2.54 4.19
C VAL A 57 0.97 -2.41 3.13
N ALA A 58 0.64 -1.76 2.02
CA ALA A 58 1.59 -1.54 0.95
C ALA A 58 2.64 -0.56 1.45
N GLY A 59 3.67 -1.09 2.13
CA GLY A 59 5.00 -0.49 2.10
C GLY A 59 5.40 -0.42 0.63
N LEU A 60 5.59 0.79 0.12
CA LEU A 60 6.15 1.00 -1.21
C LEU A 60 7.62 0.57 -1.20
N ALA A 61 7.87 -0.73 -1.29
CA ALA A 61 9.19 -1.30 -1.54
C ALA A 61 9.15 -2.10 -2.86
N LEU A 62 9.41 -1.40 -3.97
CA LEU A 62 9.83 -2.07 -5.20
C LEU A 62 11.30 -2.47 -5.02
N VAL A 63 11.53 -3.65 -4.47
CA VAL A 63 12.86 -4.27 -4.42
C VAL A 63 13.13 -4.93 -5.78
N GLY A 64 14.09 -4.39 -6.53
CA GLY A 64 14.68 -5.08 -7.68
C GLY A 64 15.69 -6.10 -7.17
N VAL A 65 15.34 -7.38 -7.22
CA VAL A 65 16.28 -8.47 -6.95
C VAL A 65 17.26 -8.55 -8.12
N GLY A 66 18.50 -8.14 -7.90
CA GLY A 66 19.61 -8.42 -8.81
C GLY A 66 19.94 -9.91 -8.79
N GLY A 67 19.77 -10.58 -9.92
CA GLY A 67 20.19 -11.97 -10.10
C GLY A 67 21.71 -12.05 -10.15
N ALA A 68 22.28 -12.86 -9.26
CA ALA A 68 23.66 -13.32 -9.37
C ALA A 68 23.77 -14.29 -10.56
N GLN A 69 24.56 -13.94 -11.57
CA GLN A 69 25.09 -14.93 -12.50
C GLN A 69 26.56 -15.18 -12.15
N LEU A 70 26.84 -16.46 -11.96
CA LEU A 70 28.14 -17.04 -11.64
C LEU A 70 29.14 -16.76 -12.77
N VAL A 71 30.34 -16.33 -12.36
CA VAL A 71 31.55 -16.19 -13.19
C VAL A 71 32.18 -17.57 -13.40
N PRO A 72 32.82 -17.79 -14.57
CA PRO A 72 34.22 -18.21 -14.61
C PRO A 72 34.99 -17.27 -15.57
N GLY A 73 36.06 -16.55 -15.22
CA GLY A 73 37.27 -16.93 -14.52
C GLY A 73 38.42 -16.84 -15.53
N ALA A 74 39.23 -15.76 -15.50
CA ALA A 74 40.56 -15.67 -16.11
C ALA A 74 41.33 -14.42 -15.59
N ASP A 75 42.63 -14.61 -15.42
CA ASP A 75 43.59 -13.86 -14.59
C ASP A 75 43.97 -12.43 -15.01
N GLY A 76 44.40 -11.64 -14.00
CA GLY A 76 45.68 -10.92 -14.04
C GLY A 76 45.68 -9.41 -14.35
N GLY A 77 45.97 -8.58 -13.34
CA GLY A 77 46.55 -7.23 -13.51
C GLY A 77 46.03 -6.13 -12.57
N GLN A 78 46.88 -5.60 -11.69
CA GLN A 78 46.63 -4.39 -10.88
C GLN A 78 46.77 -3.08 -11.73
N PRO A 79 46.67 -1.86 -11.14
CA PRO A 79 45.45 -1.09 -10.95
C PRO A 79 45.50 0.22 -11.76
N GLN A 80 44.54 0.48 -12.66
CA GLN A 80 44.48 1.77 -13.35
C GLN A 80 43.56 2.74 -12.62
N GLN A 81 44.18 3.80 -12.09
CA GLN A 81 43.54 5.03 -11.68
C GLN A 81 42.70 5.59 -12.84
N SER A 82 41.38 5.55 -12.73
CA SER A 82 40.50 6.30 -13.62
C SER A 82 40.31 7.72 -13.10
N ALA A 83 40.78 8.66 -13.90
CA ALA A 83 40.63 10.09 -13.72
C ALA A 83 39.16 10.49 -13.69
N ALA A 84 38.77 11.21 -12.64
CA ALA A 84 37.47 11.87 -12.56
C ALA A 84 37.42 13.06 -13.53
N SER A 85 36.49 13.04 -14.49
CA SER A 85 36.10 14.24 -15.22
C SER A 85 35.33 15.20 -14.30
N PRO A 86 35.60 16.51 -14.29
CA PRO A 86 34.93 17.44 -13.41
C PRO A 86 33.50 17.67 -13.90
N SER A 87 32.55 17.02 -13.23
CA SER A 87 31.14 17.35 -13.36
C SER A 87 30.93 18.77 -12.87
N ARG A 88 30.43 19.61 -13.79
CA ARG A 88 30.04 21.00 -13.60
C ARG A 88 29.10 21.12 -12.39
N VAL A 89 29.62 21.61 -11.27
CA VAL A 89 28.85 21.85 -10.06
C VAL A 89 27.83 22.94 -10.35
N ARG A 90 26.55 22.57 -10.50
CA ARG A 90 25.45 23.51 -10.31
C ARG A 90 25.38 23.82 -8.82
N THR A 91 25.94 24.95 -8.42
CA THR A 91 25.73 25.54 -7.10
C THR A 91 24.30 26.08 -7.00
N GLY A 92 23.34 25.17 -6.89
CA GLY A 92 22.07 25.46 -6.25
C GLY A 92 22.25 25.20 -4.75
N SER A 93 21.99 26.20 -3.92
CA SER A 93 21.84 26.01 -2.48
C SER A 93 20.67 25.03 -2.24
N HIS A 94 21.00 23.74 -2.15
CA HIS A 94 20.09 22.69 -1.74
C HIS A 94 20.29 22.50 -0.23
N ALA A 95 19.19 22.47 0.53
CA ALA A 95 19.23 21.90 1.87
C ALA A 95 20.01 20.57 1.79
N SER A 96 21.01 20.42 2.65
CA SER A 96 21.97 19.31 2.60
C SER A 96 21.27 17.96 2.49
N GLU A 97 21.34 17.36 1.30
CA GLU A 97 20.79 16.04 1.03
C GLU A 97 21.39 15.02 2.00
N VAL A 98 20.54 14.17 2.59
CA VAL A 98 21.01 13.08 3.44
C VAL A 98 21.24 11.85 2.57
N SER A 99 22.49 11.39 2.54
CA SER A 99 22.91 10.25 1.71
C SER A 99 22.35 8.92 2.22
N GLY A 100 22.21 7.92 1.35
CA GLY A 100 21.79 6.57 1.77
C GLY A 100 22.75 5.94 2.80
N ALA A 101 24.06 6.18 2.66
CA ALA A 101 25.06 5.71 3.62
C ALA A 101 24.90 6.35 5.01
N GLU A 102 24.46 7.60 5.07
CA GLU A 102 24.15 8.27 6.34
C GLU A 102 22.89 7.70 7.00
N LEU A 103 21.86 7.36 6.21
CA LEU A 103 20.67 6.67 6.71
C LEU A 103 21.01 5.28 7.25
N LEU A 104 21.87 4.51 6.57
CA LEU A 104 22.34 3.20 7.06
C LEU A 104 23.09 3.32 8.38
N ARG A 105 24.07 4.22 8.47
CA ARG A 105 24.80 4.45 9.73
C ARG A 105 23.86 4.87 10.87
N THR A 106 22.84 5.67 10.55
CA THR A 106 21.81 6.05 11.53
C THR A 106 21.02 4.83 12.00
N LEU A 107 20.61 3.95 11.08
CA LEU A 107 19.91 2.71 11.42
C LEU A 107 20.78 1.79 12.28
N GLU A 108 22.01 1.50 11.86
CA GLU A 108 22.96 0.67 12.60
C GLU A 108 23.20 1.19 14.02
N GLY A 109 23.35 2.52 14.17
CA GLY A 109 23.55 3.15 15.48
C GLY A 109 22.32 3.16 16.39
N LEU A 110 21.11 2.94 15.84
CA LEU A 110 19.87 2.85 16.61
C LEU A 110 19.50 1.40 16.98
N LEU A 111 20.08 0.41 16.29
CA LEU A 111 19.86 -1.00 16.59
C LEU A 111 20.74 -1.44 17.77
N PRO A 112 20.31 -2.44 18.55
CA PRO A 112 21.18 -3.06 19.55
C PRO A 112 22.42 -3.72 18.91
N SER A 113 23.37 -4.14 19.75
CA SER A 113 24.59 -4.78 19.27
C SER A 113 24.30 -6.07 18.50
N GLY A 114 24.83 -6.18 17.28
CA GLY A 114 24.77 -7.38 16.45
C GLY A 114 25.59 -7.22 15.18
N LYS A 115 25.41 -8.15 14.25
CA LYS A 115 26.05 -8.13 12.93
C LYS A 115 25.07 -7.61 11.88
N PHE A 116 25.60 -6.82 10.95
CA PHE A 116 24.85 -6.28 9.81
C PHE A 116 25.36 -6.88 8.50
N SER A 117 24.46 -7.04 7.53
CA SER A 117 24.75 -7.46 6.17
C SER A 117 23.61 -7.08 5.22
N GLY A 118 23.80 -7.16 3.90
CA GLY A 118 22.72 -6.93 2.94
C GLY A 118 22.21 -5.49 2.92
N GLU A 119 23.10 -4.55 3.22
CA GLU A 119 22.83 -3.13 3.35
C GLU A 119 22.40 -2.53 2.01
N GLN A 120 21.27 -1.82 2.01
CA GLN A 120 20.74 -1.11 0.86
C GLN A 120 20.13 0.20 1.34
N ALA A 121 20.37 1.29 0.62
CA ALA A 121 19.75 2.57 0.97
C ALA A 121 19.56 3.50 -0.20
N ARG A 122 18.60 4.41 -0.03
CA ARG A 122 18.24 5.46 -0.97
C ARG A 122 18.29 6.80 -0.25
N SER A 123 18.94 7.80 -0.86
CA SER A 123 19.04 9.14 -0.28
C SER A 123 17.72 9.90 -0.30
N THR A 124 17.68 11.05 0.36
CA THR A 124 16.46 11.90 0.42
C THR A 124 16.08 12.54 -0.91
N SER A 125 16.99 12.57 -1.89
CA SER A 125 16.70 13.05 -3.26
C SER A 125 16.17 11.96 -4.19
N HIS A 126 16.22 10.68 -3.77
CA HIS A 126 15.88 9.57 -4.64
C HIS A 126 14.38 9.60 -5.03
N VAL A 127 14.08 9.36 -6.31
CA VAL A 127 12.72 9.50 -6.87
C VAL A 127 11.67 8.62 -6.20
N LEU A 128 12.08 7.45 -5.71
CA LEU A 128 11.23 6.50 -4.99
C LEU A 128 11.13 6.76 -3.48
N GLY A 129 11.79 7.80 -2.99
CA GLY A 129 11.88 8.14 -1.57
C GLY A 129 13.07 7.49 -0.85
N PRO A 130 13.49 8.07 0.29
CA PRO A 130 14.58 7.56 1.12
C PRO A 130 14.20 6.29 1.88
N THR A 131 15.13 5.33 1.89
CA THR A 131 15.03 4.10 2.68
C THR A 131 16.40 3.67 3.16
N ALA A 132 16.43 2.88 4.24
CA ALA A 132 17.60 2.13 4.67
C ALA A 132 17.14 0.72 5.07
N HIS A 133 17.80 -0.30 4.53
CA HIS A 133 17.52 -1.71 4.76
C HIS A 133 18.81 -2.44 5.12
N LEU A 134 18.74 -3.35 6.07
CA LEU A 134 19.82 -4.28 6.39
C LEU A 134 19.26 -5.60 6.95
N VAL A 135 20.11 -6.62 6.96
CA VAL A 135 19.90 -7.87 7.68
C VAL A 135 20.68 -7.80 8.99
N TYR A 136 19.96 -7.87 10.10
CA TYR A 136 20.46 -7.83 11.46
C TYR A 136 20.52 -9.25 12.05
N ASP A 137 21.64 -9.59 12.68
CA ASP A 137 21.83 -10.84 13.42
C ASP A 137 22.43 -10.56 14.80
N ASP A 138 21.61 -10.70 15.83
CA ASP A 138 21.95 -10.56 17.25
C ASP A 138 22.44 -11.88 17.89
N GLY A 139 22.73 -12.90 17.07
CA GLY A 139 23.10 -14.24 17.52
C GLY A 139 21.94 -15.22 17.64
N HIS A 140 20.69 -14.78 17.42
CA HIS A 140 19.49 -15.63 17.46
C HIS A 140 18.89 -15.91 16.08
N GLY A 141 19.57 -15.49 15.01
CA GLY A 141 19.12 -15.68 13.63
C GLY A 141 18.87 -14.37 12.90
N LYS A 142 19.05 -14.42 11.57
CA LYS A 142 18.97 -13.27 10.66
C LYS A 142 17.57 -12.69 10.53
N ALA A 143 17.45 -11.37 10.63
CA ALA A 143 16.21 -10.63 10.48
C ALA A 143 16.40 -9.43 9.56
N ALA A 144 15.53 -9.22 8.59
CA ALA A 144 15.49 -7.99 7.83
C ALA A 144 14.92 -6.85 8.70
N VAL A 145 15.53 -5.68 8.61
CA VAL A 145 15.05 -4.42 9.20
C VAL A 145 15.08 -3.35 8.13
N GLU A 146 13.97 -2.65 7.95
CA GLU A 146 13.83 -1.57 6.98
C GLU A 146 13.27 -0.30 7.62
N VAL A 147 13.83 0.84 7.25
CA VAL A 147 13.31 2.17 7.55
C VAL A 147 12.91 2.87 6.27
N GLY A 148 11.68 3.40 6.23
CA GLY A 148 11.18 4.27 5.18
C GLY A 148 10.87 5.66 5.72
N LEU A 149 11.25 6.70 4.98
CA LEU A 149 10.98 8.08 5.35
C LEU A 149 10.15 8.78 4.27
N GLY A 150 9.23 9.63 4.69
CA GLY A 150 8.33 10.31 3.77
C GLY A 150 7.73 11.59 4.33
N ARG A 151 7.03 12.31 3.46
CA ARG A 151 6.16 13.42 3.82
C ARG A 151 4.71 13.05 3.49
N ILE A 152 3.82 13.39 4.39
CA ILE A 152 2.39 13.16 4.27
C ILE A 152 1.63 14.41 4.69
N ASP A 153 0.53 14.73 4.00
CA ASP A 153 -0.25 15.92 4.33
C ASP A 153 -0.79 15.81 5.76
N PRO A 154 -0.46 16.77 6.66
CA PRO A 154 -0.92 16.73 8.04
C PRO A 154 -2.44 16.69 8.11
N GLY A 155 -2.99 15.79 8.92
CA GLY A 155 -4.45 15.65 9.06
C GLY A 155 -5.16 15.09 7.82
N SER A 156 -4.45 14.57 6.82
CA SER A 156 -5.06 13.78 5.75
C SER A 156 -5.59 12.44 6.24
N GLN A 157 -6.49 11.83 5.48
CA GLN A 157 -6.95 10.44 5.70
C GLN A 157 -5.76 9.48 5.74
N MET A 158 -4.82 9.61 4.79
CA MET A 158 -3.63 8.77 4.72
C MET A 158 -2.78 8.87 6.01
N ALA A 159 -2.68 10.06 6.62
CA ALA A 159 -1.95 10.25 7.89
C ALA A 159 -2.65 9.58 9.08
N ARG A 160 -3.98 9.59 9.11
CA ARG A 160 -4.76 8.90 10.14
C ARG A 160 -4.70 7.39 9.98
N GLU A 161 -4.92 6.90 8.77
CA GLU A 161 -4.94 5.47 8.46
C GLU A 161 -3.57 4.81 8.68
N SER A 162 -2.46 5.50 8.36
CA SER A 162 -1.12 4.96 8.58
C SER A 162 -0.73 4.79 10.05
N THR A 163 -1.46 5.45 10.97
CA THR A 163 -1.18 5.44 12.42
C THR A 163 -2.35 4.90 13.25
N THR A 164 -3.30 4.23 12.60
CA THR A 164 -4.42 3.55 13.25
C THR A 164 -4.23 2.04 13.17
N CYS A 165 -4.52 1.33 14.27
CA CYS A 165 -4.52 -0.13 14.24
C CYS A 165 -5.55 -0.65 13.25
N PRO A 166 -5.19 -1.63 12.40
CA PRO A 166 -6.16 -2.20 11.49
C PRO A 166 -7.28 -2.91 12.27
N ASP A 167 -8.44 -3.01 11.64
CA ASP A 167 -9.58 -3.74 12.18
C ASP A 167 -9.25 -5.25 12.22
N LYS A 168 -9.41 -5.88 13.40
CA LYS A 168 -9.11 -7.30 13.62
C LYS A 168 -9.94 -8.26 12.78
N ASN A 169 -11.11 -7.84 12.30
CA ASN A 169 -11.92 -8.67 11.39
C ASN A 169 -11.43 -8.60 9.94
N LEU A 170 -10.57 -7.63 9.60
CA LEU A 170 -10.02 -7.45 8.25
C LEU A 170 -8.56 -7.86 8.15
N VAL A 171 -7.82 -7.74 9.25
CA VAL A 171 -6.41 -8.11 9.36
C VAL A 171 -6.21 -8.84 10.67
N SER A 172 -5.85 -10.12 10.61
CA SER A 172 -5.41 -10.88 11.78
C SER A 172 -4.03 -10.42 12.24
N TYR A 173 -3.88 -10.16 13.54
CA TYR A 173 -2.62 -9.77 14.14
C TYR A 173 -2.52 -10.16 15.62
N ASP A 174 -1.29 -10.31 16.10
CA ASP A 174 -0.99 -10.70 17.48
C ASP A 174 -1.29 -9.52 18.44
N ALA A 175 -0.73 -8.33 18.15
CA ALA A 175 -0.95 -7.12 18.94
C ALA A 175 -0.86 -5.85 18.08
N CYS A 176 -1.59 -4.81 18.46
CA CYS A 176 -1.41 -3.48 17.88
C CYS A 176 -1.75 -2.41 18.91
N THR A 177 -0.94 -1.36 18.97
CA THR A 177 -1.18 -0.18 19.81
C THR A 177 -1.08 1.09 18.98
N ALA A 178 -2.09 1.94 19.06
CA ALA A 178 -2.05 3.31 18.51
C ALA A 178 -2.09 4.31 19.66
N SER A 179 -1.24 5.34 19.60
CA SER A 179 -1.08 6.33 20.66
C SER A 179 -0.66 7.70 20.13
N LYS A 180 -0.87 8.74 20.94
CA LYS A 180 -0.34 10.08 20.67
C LYS A 180 0.82 10.37 21.61
N LEU A 181 1.94 10.83 21.07
CA LEU A 181 3.13 11.20 21.83
C LEU A 181 3.02 12.62 22.39
N ALA A 182 3.91 12.95 23.34
CA ALA A 182 3.92 14.26 24.01
C ALA A 182 4.14 15.44 23.04
N ASP A 183 4.85 15.22 21.94
CA ASP A 183 5.05 16.22 20.88
C ASP A 183 3.89 16.29 19.87
N GLY A 184 2.80 15.57 20.14
CA GLY A 184 1.61 15.52 19.30
C GLY A 184 1.68 14.52 18.14
N SER A 185 2.80 13.81 17.95
CA SER A 185 2.92 12.79 16.90
C SER A 185 1.99 11.61 17.14
N ALA A 186 1.41 11.07 16.06
CA ALA A 186 0.67 9.81 16.09
C ALA A 186 1.63 8.64 15.88
N LEU A 187 1.56 7.64 16.74
CA LEU A 187 2.41 6.45 16.72
C LEU A 187 1.54 5.19 16.71
N MET A 188 1.79 4.28 15.78
CA MET A 188 1.25 2.92 15.78
C MET A 188 2.36 1.90 15.79
N ILE A 189 2.19 0.84 16.58
CA ILE A 189 3.09 -0.32 16.62
C ILE A 189 2.23 -1.55 16.40
N PHE A 190 2.61 -2.37 15.43
CA PHE A 190 1.90 -3.56 14.99
C PHE A 190 2.79 -4.78 15.11
N GLN A 191 2.20 -5.89 15.54
CA GLN A 191 2.83 -7.20 15.62
C GLN A 191 1.90 -8.23 14.97
N GLY A 192 2.33 -8.82 13.86
CA GLY A 192 1.56 -9.83 13.15
C GLY A 192 2.42 -10.60 12.14
N TYR A 193 1.82 -10.88 10.99
CA TYR A 193 2.40 -11.73 9.96
C TYR A 193 2.46 -11.00 8.62
N GLU A 194 3.43 -11.37 7.80
CA GLU A 194 3.55 -10.87 6.43
C GLU A 194 2.35 -11.28 5.58
N TYR A 195 1.89 -12.51 5.78
CA TYR A 195 0.73 -13.06 5.09
C TYR A 195 -0.44 -13.20 6.07
N PRO A 196 -1.54 -12.44 5.89
CA PRO A 196 -2.72 -12.57 6.75
C PRO A 196 -3.31 -13.98 6.77
N ASP A 197 -3.25 -14.70 5.65
CA ASP A 197 -3.70 -16.09 5.53
C ASP A 197 -2.78 -17.12 6.22
N ARG A 198 -1.66 -16.64 6.80
CA ARG A 198 -0.64 -17.45 7.49
C ARG A 198 -0.15 -18.66 6.69
N ARG A 199 -0.14 -18.57 5.36
CA ARG A 199 0.41 -19.63 4.50
C ARG A 199 1.91 -19.90 4.75
N VAL A 200 2.60 -18.93 5.34
CA VAL A 200 3.97 -19.04 5.89
C VAL A 200 4.01 -18.27 7.21
N ASP A 201 4.72 -18.78 8.21
CA ASP A 201 4.90 -18.17 9.54
C ASP A 201 5.91 -17.00 9.58
N THR A 202 6.12 -16.32 8.44
CA THR A 202 6.92 -15.10 8.40
C THR A 202 6.20 -14.01 9.18
N LYS A 203 6.74 -13.66 10.34
CA LYS A 203 6.26 -12.55 11.16
C LYS A 203 6.75 -11.23 10.58
N HIS A 204 5.89 -10.23 10.67
CA HIS A 204 6.14 -8.87 10.23
C HIS A 204 5.66 -7.92 11.33
N TRP A 205 6.61 -7.30 12.02
CA TRP A 205 6.34 -6.30 13.05
C TRP A 205 6.78 -4.94 12.54
N TYR A 206 6.06 -3.89 12.88
CA TYR A 206 6.40 -2.56 12.40
C TYR A 206 5.89 -1.44 13.29
N ALA A 207 6.51 -0.27 13.17
CA ALA A 207 6.07 0.97 13.78
C ALA A 207 5.92 2.09 12.74
N GLN A 208 4.88 2.90 12.91
CA GLN A 208 4.55 4.04 12.06
C GLN A 208 4.44 5.29 12.92
N LEU A 209 5.18 6.34 12.55
CA LEU A 209 5.11 7.65 13.19
C LEU A 209 4.71 8.70 12.15
N VAL A 210 3.72 9.52 12.49
CA VAL A 210 3.40 10.75 11.75
C VAL A 210 3.42 11.93 12.70
N THR A 211 4.30 12.90 12.45
CA THR A 211 4.39 14.11 13.26
C THR A 211 3.32 15.14 12.88
N PRO A 212 3.04 16.15 13.74
CA PRO A 212 2.11 17.23 13.38
C PRO A 212 2.54 18.04 12.13
N LYS A 213 3.82 17.97 11.75
CA LYS A 213 4.36 18.59 10.53
C LYS A 213 4.21 17.70 9.29
N GLY A 214 3.64 16.50 9.41
CA GLY A 214 3.49 15.58 8.30
C GLY A 214 4.77 14.83 7.95
N GLN A 215 5.71 14.72 8.89
CA GLN A 215 6.87 13.86 8.71
C GLN A 215 6.45 12.42 9.01
N GLN A 216 6.70 11.51 8.07
CA GLN A 216 6.38 10.09 8.21
C GLN A 216 7.67 9.27 8.37
N VAL A 217 7.68 8.41 9.38
CA VAL A 217 8.75 7.42 9.61
C VAL A 217 8.11 6.06 9.79
N SER A 218 8.57 5.07 9.03
CA SER A 218 8.15 3.68 9.14
C SER A 218 9.36 2.81 9.44
N VAL A 219 9.25 1.92 10.42
CA VAL A 219 10.26 0.89 10.73
C VAL A 219 9.59 -0.46 10.62
N TYR A 220 10.13 -1.36 9.81
CA TYR A 220 9.63 -2.71 9.58
C TYR A 220 10.70 -3.72 9.96
N GLU A 221 10.29 -4.88 10.47
CA GLU A 221 11.17 -6.00 10.75
C GLU A 221 10.47 -7.34 10.51
N TRP A 222 11.27 -8.33 10.12
CA TRP A 222 10.82 -9.70 9.88
C TRP A 222 11.64 -10.70 10.70
N ASN A 223 11.05 -11.84 11.02
CA ASN A 223 11.75 -12.96 11.66
C ASN A 223 12.55 -13.84 10.66
N ALA A 224 12.85 -13.28 9.49
CA ALA A 224 13.56 -13.90 8.38
C ALA A 224 14.48 -12.86 7.74
N ALA A 225 15.46 -13.30 6.95
CA ALA A 225 16.44 -12.42 6.29
C ALA A 225 15.84 -11.54 5.16
N ALA A 226 14.59 -11.77 4.78
CA ALA A 226 13.82 -10.94 3.85
C ALA A 226 12.31 -11.17 4.07
N GLU A 227 11.49 -10.25 3.55
CA GLU A 227 10.02 -10.31 3.59
C GLU A 227 9.46 -11.57 2.92
N LYS A 228 9.98 -11.93 1.74
CA LYS A 228 9.50 -13.04 0.91
C LYS A 228 10.61 -14.04 0.61
N ASP A 229 10.20 -15.29 0.38
CA ASP A 229 11.03 -16.41 -0.10
C ASP A 229 12.27 -16.75 0.73
N SER A 230 12.44 -16.11 1.88
CA SER A 230 13.47 -16.42 2.87
C SER A 230 12.89 -17.31 3.97
N PRO A 231 13.62 -18.35 4.41
CA PRO A 231 13.17 -19.17 5.52
C PRO A 231 13.15 -18.35 6.81
N VAL A 232 12.15 -18.62 7.65
CA VAL A 232 12.11 -18.12 9.02
C VAL A 232 13.36 -18.60 9.76
N SER A 233 14.09 -17.66 10.37
CA SER A 233 15.35 -17.93 11.07
C SER A 233 15.19 -17.92 12.60
N ARG A 234 14.11 -17.29 13.09
CA ARG A 234 13.86 -17.04 14.52
C ARG A 234 12.35 -16.96 14.81
N ALA A 235 11.97 -17.14 16.07
CA ALA A 235 10.54 -17.19 16.45
C ALA A 235 9.83 -15.83 16.30
N ASN A 236 10.50 -14.74 16.65
CA ASN A 236 9.98 -13.38 16.57
C ASN A 236 11.02 -12.44 15.94
N PRO A 237 10.59 -11.36 15.28
CA PRO A 237 11.49 -10.27 14.89
C PRO A 237 12.31 -9.75 16.09
N PRO A 238 13.52 -9.23 15.84
CA PRO A 238 14.54 -8.96 16.86
C PRO A 238 14.20 -7.81 17.83
N LEU A 239 13.41 -6.83 17.41
CA LEU A 239 13.10 -5.66 18.24
C LEU A 239 11.81 -5.89 19.04
N SER A 240 11.88 -5.57 20.33
CA SER A 240 10.67 -5.45 21.15
C SER A 240 9.84 -4.23 20.72
N PRO A 241 8.53 -4.17 21.04
CA PRO A 241 7.72 -2.97 20.81
C PRO A 241 8.33 -1.68 21.39
N ALA A 242 9.01 -1.77 22.54
CA ALA A 242 9.71 -0.63 23.13
C ALA A 242 10.92 -0.19 22.29
N GLN A 243 11.68 -1.14 21.73
CA GLN A 243 12.79 -0.83 20.84
C GLN A 243 12.30 -0.28 19.49
N LEU A 244 11.24 -0.84 18.90
CA LEU A 244 10.59 -0.27 17.71
C LEU A 244 10.18 1.18 17.93
N LYS A 245 9.59 1.49 19.10
CA LYS A 245 9.26 2.86 19.49
C LYS A 245 10.51 3.75 19.54
N THR A 246 11.59 3.28 20.16
CA THR A 246 12.84 4.04 20.24
C THR A 246 13.40 4.33 18.85
N VAL A 247 13.45 3.33 17.96
CA VAL A 247 14.00 3.50 16.60
C VAL A 247 13.12 4.44 15.77
N VAL A 248 11.79 4.24 15.73
CA VAL A 248 10.89 5.06 14.89
C VAL A 248 10.80 6.51 15.36
N THR A 249 11.03 6.78 16.66
CA THR A 249 10.94 8.13 17.23
C THR A 249 12.26 8.90 17.26
N ALA A 250 13.36 8.29 16.80
CA ALA A 250 14.68 8.92 16.80
C ALA A 250 14.68 10.26 16.05
N ALA A 251 15.27 11.29 16.68
CA ALA A 251 15.28 12.65 16.15
C ALA A 251 16.01 12.76 14.80
N ALA A 252 17.01 11.91 14.55
CA ALA A 252 17.76 11.86 13.29
C ALA A 252 16.86 11.63 12.06
N TRP A 253 15.79 10.83 12.20
CA TRP A 253 14.83 10.61 11.12
C TRP A 253 14.07 11.88 10.74
N ARG A 254 13.77 12.75 11.71
CA ARG A 254 13.06 14.01 11.46
C ARG A 254 13.94 14.95 10.63
N THR A 255 15.22 15.04 10.96
CA THR A 255 16.21 15.80 10.17
C THR A 255 16.31 15.26 8.74
N ALA A 256 16.35 13.93 8.57
CA ALA A 256 16.37 13.31 7.24
C ALA A 256 15.08 13.58 6.44
N VAL A 257 13.91 13.51 7.08
CA VAL A 257 12.63 13.86 6.42
C VAL A 257 12.61 15.33 6.01
N ASP A 258 13.18 16.23 6.83
CA ASP A 258 13.25 17.65 6.52
C ASP A 258 14.13 17.94 5.29
N ALA A 259 15.11 17.08 5.01
CA ALA A 259 15.93 17.13 3.79
C ALA A 259 15.27 16.50 2.55
N ILE A 260 14.10 15.86 2.67
CA ILE A 260 13.33 15.40 1.50
C ILE A 260 12.81 16.64 0.77
N PRO A 261 13.15 16.82 -0.53
CA PRO A 261 12.66 17.94 -1.31
C PRO A 261 11.14 18.00 -1.22
N GLU A 262 10.60 19.15 -0.85
CA GLU A 262 9.18 19.39 -1.03
C GLU A 262 8.87 19.15 -2.50
N LYS A 263 7.79 18.42 -2.79
CA LYS A 263 7.23 18.42 -4.12
C LYS A 263 6.89 19.88 -4.41
N LYS A 264 7.76 20.60 -5.14
CA LYS A 264 7.40 21.89 -5.70
C LYS A 264 6.07 21.62 -6.38
N ALA A 265 5.01 22.28 -5.93
CA ALA A 265 3.75 22.30 -6.66
C ALA A 265 4.16 22.69 -8.08
N LYS A 266 4.24 21.71 -9.00
CA LYS A 266 4.57 21.98 -10.39
C LYS A 266 3.54 23.04 -10.77
N GLY A 267 4.05 24.23 -11.11
CA GLY A 267 3.29 25.46 -11.04
C GLY A 267 1.88 25.25 -11.56
N LYS A 268 0.88 25.78 -10.84
CA LYS A 268 -0.54 25.74 -11.15
C LYS A 268 -0.75 25.89 -12.67
N THR A 269 -0.67 24.78 -13.40
CA THR A 269 -1.28 24.67 -14.69
C THR A 269 -2.73 24.57 -14.31
N THR A 270 -3.48 25.59 -14.69
CA THR A 270 -4.92 25.77 -14.54
C THR A 270 -5.71 24.69 -15.28
N ALA A 271 -5.23 23.44 -15.29
CA ALA A 271 -6.13 22.31 -15.33
C ALA A 271 -6.96 22.39 -14.06
N PRO A 272 -8.31 22.31 -14.15
CA PRO A 272 -9.14 22.21 -12.97
C PRO A 272 -8.57 21.06 -12.12
N SER A 273 -8.06 21.38 -10.94
CA SER A 273 -7.92 20.37 -9.90
C SER A 273 -9.35 19.95 -9.63
N THR A 274 -9.81 18.88 -10.28
CA THR A 274 -11.09 18.27 -9.97
C THR A 274 -11.06 18.09 -8.45
N ALA A 275 -12.03 18.69 -7.77
CA ALA A 275 -12.19 18.49 -6.34
C ALA A 275 -12.08 16.98 -6.06
N PRO A 276 -11.52 16.56 -4.91
CA PRO A 276 -11.55 15.16 -4.51
C PRO A 276 -12.95 14.63 -4.75
N LEU A 277 -13.08 13.54 -5.54
CA LEU A 277 -14.39 12.96 -5.83
C LEU A 277 -15.13 12.76 -4.50
N PRO A 278 -16.44 13.05 -4.45
CA PRO A 278 -17.23 12.80 -3.26
C PRO A 278 -17.04 11.34 -2.85
N SER A 279 -16.62 11.13 -1.61
CA SER A 279 -16.38 9.82 -1.04
C SER A 279 -17.32 9.65 0.14
N ALA A 280 -18.05 8.54 0.18
CA ALA A 280 -19.00 8.31 1.28
C ALA A 280 -18.23 8.16 2.59
N ASP A 281 -18.62 8.89 3.63
CA ASP A 281 -18.08 8.71 4.98
C ASP A 281 -18.40 7.28 5.48
N GLY A 282 -17.40 6.55 5.94
CA GLY A 282 -17.53 5.15 6.31
C GLY A 282 -18.44 4.92 7.53
N LYS A 283 -18.57 5.90 8.44
CA LYS A 283 -19.54 5.81 9.55
C LYS A 283 -20.96 5.98 9.02
N ALA A 284 -21.18 6.89 8.08
CA ALA A 284 -22.45 7.06 7.40
C ALA A 284 -22.82 5.80 6.60
N VAL A 285 -21.88 5.22 5.85
CA VAL A 285 -22.08 3.94 5.14
C VAL A 285 -22.52 2.83 6.10
N ARG A 286 -21.82 2.69 7.23
CA ARG A 286 -22.16 1.69 8.26
C ARG A 286 -23.55 1.92 8.88
N SER A 287 -23.86 3.16 9.24
CA SER A 287 -25.16 3.52 9.81
C SER A 287 -26.30 3.22 8.83
N THR A 288 -26.12 3.56 7.56
CA THR A 288 -27.09 3.25 6.51
C THR A 288 -27.22 1.74 6.31
N LEU A 289 -26.12 0.97 6.30
CA LEU A 289 -26.15 -0.49 6.21
C LEU A 289 -26.98 -1.09 7.35
N VAL A 290 -26.70 -0.71 8.59
CA VAL A 290 -27.45 -1.17 9.77
C VAL A 290 -28.94 -0.84 9.64
N SER A 291 -29.29 0.34 9.12
CA SER A 291 -30.68 0.74 8.90
C SER A 291 -31.41 -0.01 7.78
N LEU A 292 -30.68 -0.78 6.97
CA LEU A 292 -31.20 -1.55 5.84
C LEU A 292 -31.17 -3.06 6.10
N LEU A 293 -30.68 -3.51 7.26
CA LEU A 293 -30.70 -4.92 7.62
C LEU A 293 -32.15 -5.42 7.76
N PRO A 294 -32.42 -6.67 7.34
CA PRO A 294 -33.75 -7.27 7.47
C PRO A 294 -34.17 -7.42 8.93
N LYS A 295 -35.46 -7.62 9.18
CA LYS A 295 -35.95 -7.94 10.52
C LYS A 295 -35.46 -9.33 10.94
N GLY A 296 -35.17 -9.51 12.23
CA GLY A 296 -34.78 -10.81 12.78
C GLY A 296 -33.29 -11.11 12.73
N VAL A 297 -32.44 -10.15 12.32
CA VAL A 297 -30.99 -10.24 12.48
C VAL A 297 -30.51 -9.25 13.53
N GLU A 298 -29.57 -9.68 14.38
CA GLU A 298 -28.95 -8.86 15.41
C GLU A 298 -27.51 -8.52 15.02
N VAL A 299 -27.11 -7.26 15.15
CA VAL A 299 -25.72 -6.83 14.91
C VAL A 299 -24.86 -7.19 16.13
N LYS A 300 -23.96 -8.15 15.97
CA LYS A 300 -23.02 -8.62 17.01
C LYS A 300 -21.72 -7.85 17.03
N ALA A 301 -21.28 -7.37 15.87
CA ALA A 301 -20.12 -6.49 15.73
C ALA A 301 -20.24 -5.67 14.46
N GLN A 302 -19.46 -4.61 14.34
CA GLN A 302 -19.47 -3.74 13.18
C GLN A 302 -18.15 -2.98 13.09
N GLY A 303 -17.75 -2.63 11.87
CA GLY A 303 -16.51 -1.91 11.60
C GLY A 303 -16.49 -1.37 10.19
N GLY A 304 -15.31 -0.95 9.73
CA GLY A 304 -15.17 -0.34 8.41
C GLY A 304 -13.92 0.51 8.29
N GLN A 305 -13.84 1.24 7.18
CA GLN A 305 -12.78 2.20 6.92
C GLN A 305 -13.30 3.63 7.13
N GLU A 306 -12.42 4.62 6.98
CA GLU A 306 -12.83 6.03 7.06
C GLU A 306 -13.79 6.39 5.92
N SER A 307 -13.66 5.72 4.77
CA SER A 307 -14.43 6.02 3.57
C SER A 307 -14.91 4.77 2.83
N GLU A 308 -16.11 4.87 2.24
CA GLU A 308 -16.71 3.96 1.24
C GLU A 308 -16.96 2.51 1.67
N TYR A 309 -16.26 2.01 2.70
CA TYR A 309 -16.35 0.62 3.16
C TYR A 309 -16.87 0.51 4.59
N ALA A 310 -17.78 -0.43 4.80
CA ALA A 310 -18.22 -0.85 6.12
C ALA A 310 -18.55 -2.35 6.14
N TYR A 311 -18.63 -2.91 7.34
CA TYR A 311 -19.17 -4.24 7.55
C TYR A 311 -19.93 -4.33 8.87
N VAL A 312 -20.78 -5.35 8.96
CA VAL A 312 -21.45 -5.81 10.17
C VAL A 312 -21.31 -7.33 10.27
N ILE A 313 -21.17 -7.84 11.49
CA ILE A 313 -21.35 -9.26 11.80
C ILE A 313 -22.74 -9.39 12.39
N VAL A 314 -23.63 -10.07 11.68
CA VAL A 314 -25.01 -10.31 12.10
C VAL A 314 -25.20 -11.74 12.60
N ASP A 315 -26.24 -11.95 13.39
CA ASP A 315 -26.68 -13.27 13.83
C ASP A 315 -28.22 -13.33 13.81
N ASP A 316 -28.76 -14.33 13.13
CA ASP A 316 -30.20 -14.63 13.00
C ASP A 316 -30.65 -15.75 13.96
N GLY A 317 -29.82 -16.08 14.96
CA GLY A 317 -30.00 -17.20 15.87
C GLY A 317 -29.40 -18.52 15.36
N LYS A 318 -28.85 -18.55 14.15
CA LYS A 318 -28.17 -19.72 13.55
C LYS A 318 -26.66 -19.53 13.45
N GLY A 319 -26.12 -18.50 14.09
CA GLY A 319 -24.70 -18.20 14.15
C GLY A 319 -24.29 -17.04 13.25
N ARG A 320 -23.07 -16.55 13.50
CA ARG A 320 -22.54 -15.31 12.92
C ARG A 320 -22.39 -15.36 11.39
N SER A 321 -22.67 -14.23 10.75
CA SER A 321 -22.54 -14.00 9.32
C SER A 321 -22.00 -12.59 9.08
N LEU A 322 -20.88 -12.47 8.36
CA LEU A 322 -20.30 -11.21 7.95
C LEU A 322 -21.09 -10.65 6.76
N VAL A 323 -21.46 -9.38 6.82
CA VAL A 323 -22.00 -8.60 5.70
C VAL A 323 -21.12 -7.39 5.50
N GLN A 324 -20.50 -7.28 4.34
CA GLN A 324 -19.61 -6.17 3.97
C GLN A 324 -20.18 -5.39 2.78
N ILE A 325 -19.86 -4.11 2.71
CA ILE A 325 -20.36 -3.21 1.66
C ILE A 325 -19.27 -2.24 1.21
N ASN A 326 -19.24 -1.96 -0.09
CA ASN A 326 -18.57 -0.79 -0.66
C ASN A 326 -19.60 0.12 -1.34
N VAL A 327 -19.52 1.42 -1.07
CA VAL A 327 -20.32 2.49 -1.69
C VAL A 327 -19.35 3.46 -2.36
N GLN A 328 -19.27 3.40 -3.70
CA GLN A 328 -18.20 4.01 -4.48
C GLN A 328 -18.80 4.98 -5.51
N ALA A 329 -18.24 6.19 -5.59
CA ALA A 329 -18.58 7.16 -6.64
C ALA A 329 -17.81 6.88 -7.93
N ASP A 330 -18.39 7.26 -9.07
CA ASP A 330 -17.68 7.40 -10.35
C ASP A 330 -16.93 6.13 -10.81
N MET A 331 -17.64 4.99 -10.81
CA MET A 331 -17.12 3.67 -11.20
C MET A 331 -17.47 3.26 -12.63
N SER A 332 -17.92 4.21 -13.48
CA SER A 332 -18.32 3.93 -14.87
C SER A 332 -17.16 3.42 -15.73
N ASP A 333 -15.91 3.74 -15.41
CA ASP A 333 -14.72 3.30 -16.15
C ASP A 333 -14.44 1.80 -16.04
N VAL A 334 -14.98 1.15 -15.01
CA VAL A 334 -14.82 -0.30 -14.78
C VAL A 334 -16.12 -1.08 -14.98
N GLU A 335 -17.18 -0.42 -15.42
CA GLU A 335 -18.49 -1.03 -15.65
C GLU A 335 -18.40 -2.28 -16.53
N GLY A 336 -17.75 -2.19 -17.71
CA GLY A 336 -17.62 -3.32 -18.63
C GLY A 336 -16.75 -4.48 -18.11
N GLN A 337 -15.98 -4.28 -17.04
CA GLN A 337 -15.22 -5.36 -16.37
C GLN A 337 -16.04 -6.06 -15.29
N LEU A 338 -17.02 -5.36 -14.71
CA LEU A 338 -17.80 -5.82 -13.55
C LEU A 338 -19.19 -6.32 -13.94
N PHE A 339 -19.75 -5.80 -15.04
CA PHE A 339 -21.09 -6.08 -15.53
C PHE A 339 -21.00 -6.57 -16.97
N GLY A 340 -21.06 -7.90 -17.13
CA GLY A 340 -21.06 -8.57 -18.43
C GLY A 340 -22.38 -8.38 -19.19
N SER A 341 -22.49 -9.02 -20.35
CA SER A 341 -23.70 -9.02 -21.17
C SER A 341 -24.92 -9.67 -20.49
N ASP A 342 -24.68 -10.47 -19.46
CA ASP A 342 -25.66 -11.16 -18.62
C ASP A 342 -26.16 -10.31 -17.44
N ALA A 343 -25.60 -9.10 -17.23
CA ALA A 343 -26.06 -8.19 -16.21
C ALA A 343 -27.50 -7.73 -16.49
N GLU A 344 -28.36 -7.81 -15.48
CA GLU A 344 -29.71 -7.28 -15.54
C GLU A 344 -29.65 -5.75 -15.59
N THR A 345 -30.42 -5.13 -16.49
CA THR A 345 -30.60 -3.68 -16.53
C THR A 345 -32.01 -3.33 -16.08
N LEU A 346 -32.12 -2.58 -14.99
CA LEU A 346 -33.38 -2.09 -14.43
C LEU A 346 -33.97 -0.95 -15.28
N PRO A 347 -35.27 -0.64 -15.13
CA PRO A 347 -35.91 0.45 -15.88
C PRO A 347 -35.27 1.84 -15.71
N ASP A 348 -34.59 2.08 -14.59
CA ASP A 348 -33.88 3.33 -14.32
C ASP A 348 -32.43 3.35 -14.88
N GLY A 349 -32.06 2.30 -15.63
CA GLY A 349 -30.73 2.10 -16.20
C GLY A 349 -29.70 1.52 -15.22
N THR A 350 -30.07 1.24 -13.97
CA THR A 350 -29.17 0.58 -13.01
C THR A 350 -28.87 -0.84 -13.48
N LYS A 351 -27.59 -1.19 -13.56
CA LYS A 351 -27.15 -2.55 -13.83
C LYS A 351 -26.96 -3.33 -12.54
N VAL A 352 -27.34 -4.60 -12.56
CA VAL A 352 -27.27 -5.50 -11.40
C VAL A 352 -26.66 -6.84 -11.81
N THR A 353 -25.72 -7.34 -11.01
CA THR A 353 -25.26 -8.74 -11.08
C THR A 353 -25.34 -9.37 -9.70
N THR A 354 -25.57 -10.69 -9.67
CA THR A 354 -25.56 -11.49 -8.44
C THR A 354 -24.70 -12.71 -8.61
N ARG A 355 -23.92 -13.07 -7.60
CA ARG A 355 -23.01 -14.23 -7.65
C ARG A 355 -22.94 -14.97 -6.32
N LYS A 356 -22.66 -16.27 -6.41
CA LYS A 356 -22.39 -17.16 -5.27
C LYS A 356 -21.09 -17.88 -5.54
N GLU A 357 -20.10 -17.63 -4.71
CA GLU A 357 -18.72 -18.06 -4.95
C GLU A 357 -18.10 -18.59 -3.64
N PRO A 358 -17.02 -19.37 -3.70
CA PRO A 358 -16.22 -19.68 -2.51
C PRO A 358 -15.66 -18.40 -1.86
N GLY A 359 -15.42 -18.45 -0.55
CA GLY A 359 -14.72 -17.38 0.17
C GLY A 359 -13.26 -17.25 -0.27
N GLU A 360 -12.73 -16.02 -0.26
CA GLU A 360 -11.42 -15.71 -0.84
C GLU A 360 -10.26 -15.72 0.18
N LYS A 361 -10.53 -15.92 1.48
CA LYS A 361 -9.56 -15.71 2.57
C LYS A 361 -9.18 -16.98 3.33
N GLY A 362 -9.33 -18.14 2.70
CA GLY A 362 -8.83 -19.41 3.23
C GLY A 362 -9.67 -20.08 4.32
N GLY A 363 -10.75 -19.45 4.80
CA GLY A 363 -11.69 -20.09 5.71
C GLY A 363 -12.34 -21.34 5.11
N THR A 364 -12.20 -22.48 5.79
CA THR A 364 -12.74 -23.75 5.31
C THR A 364 -14.26 -23.70 5.19
N GLY A 365 -14.81 -24.04 4.02
CA GLY A 365 -16.25 -24.06 3.76
C GLY A 365 -16.91 -22.68 3.70
N VAL A 366 -16.13 -21.59 3.68
CA VAL A 366 -16.68 -20.24 3.56
C VAL A 366 -17.23 -20.03 2.15
N VAL A 367 -18.43 -19.48 2.05
CA VAL A 367 -19.06 -19.03 0.80
C VAL A 367 -19.39 -17.55 0.88
N MET A 368 -19.33 -16.89 -0.27
CA MET A 368 -19.62 -15.47 -0.46
C MET A 368 -20.80 -15.32 -1.41
N TRP A 369 -21.84 -14.61 -0.98
CA TRP A 369 -22.96 -14.21 -1.83
C TRP A 369 -22.90 -12.72 -2.04
N THR A 370 -22.96 -12.25 -3.29
CA THR A 370 -22.80 -10.83 -3.60
C THR A 370 -23.92 -10.34 -4.51
N ALA A 371 -24.44 -9.15 -4.20
CA ALA A 371 -25.18 -8.30 -5.11
C ALA A 371 -24.35 -7.06 -5.46
N ASP A 372 -24.13 -6.82 -6.74
CA ASP A 372 -23.34 -5.71 -7.28
C ASP A 372 -24.25 -4.83 -8.13
N THR A 373 -24.24 -3.53 -7.89
CA THR A 373 -25.09 -2.58 -8.61
C THR A 373 -24.27 -1.38 -9.06
N ILE A 374 -24.52 -0.91 -10.27
CA ILE A 374 -23.97 0.35 -10.76
C ILE A 374 -25.08 1.17 -11.43
N ARG A 375 -25.22 2.41 -10.99
CA ARG A 375 -26.22 3.35 -11.50
C ARG A 375 -25.65 4.13 -12.68
N THR A 376 -26.51 4.80 -13.44
CA THR A 376 -26.13 5.57 -14.64
C THR A 376 -25.20 6.76 -14.36
N ASP A 377 -25.15 7.23 -13.11
CA ASP A 377 -24.22 8.24 -12.61
C ASP A 377 -22.85 7.66 -12.18
N GLY A 378 -22.64 6.35 -12.37
CA GLY A 378 -21.43 5.65 -11.97
C GLY A 378 -21.38 5.30 -10.47
N MET A 379 -22.39 5.62 -9.67
CA MET A 379 -22.42 5.18 -8.26
C MET A 379 -22.59 3.66 -8.20
N ARG A 380 -21.56 2.98 -7.70
CA ARG A 380 -21.55 1.54 -7.46
C ARG A 380 -21.80 1.21 -6.00
N VAL A 381 -22.71 0.28 -5.75
CA VAL A 381 -22.92 -0.33 -4.43
C VAL A 381 -22.80 -1.83 -4.57
N VAL A 382 -21.82 -2.40 -3.88
CA VAL A 382 -21.61 -3.86 -3.83
C VAL A 382 -21.70 -4.32 -2.39
N VAL A 383 -22.59 -5.27 -2.13
CA VAL A 383 -22.80 -5.87 -0.80
C VAL A 383 -22.57 -7.37 -0.91
N SER A 384 -21.74 -7.89 -0.01
CA SER A 384 -21.44 -9.33 0.07
C SER A 384 -21.74 -9.85 1.46
N ALA A 385 -22.31 -11.05 1.55
CA ALA A 385 -22.50 -11.75 2.81
C ALA A 385 -21.81 -13.11 2.80
N PHE A 386 -21.32 -13.50 3.97
CA PHE A 386 -20.58 -14.73 4.20
C PHE A 386 -21.29 -15.61 5.23
N ASN A 387 -21.13 -16.92 5.10
CA ASN A 387 -21.65 -17.93 6.04
C ASN A 387 -20.75 -18.10 7.29
N SER A 388 -19.95 -17.09 7.61
CA SER A 388 -19.06 -17.03 8.76
C SER A 388 -18.95 -15.58 9.26
N GLY A 389 -18.60 -15.38 10.52
CA GLY A 389 -18.35 -14.03 11.06
C GLY A 389 -17.01 -13.40 10.61
N ASN A 390 -16.10 -14.20 10.07
CA ASN A 390 -14.81 -13.82 9.52
C ASN A 390 -14.47 -14.75 8.34
N GLN A 391 -13.86 -14.23 7.27
CA GLN A 391 -13.52 -14.98 6.05
C GLN A 391 -12.32 -15.94 6.22
N GLU A 392 -11.50 -15.76 7.25
CA GLU A 392 -10.30 -16.57 7.54
C GLU A 392 -10.61 -17.80 8.41
N THR A 393 -11.74 -17.79 9.11
CA THR A 393 -12.17 -18.89 9.99
C THR A 393 -13.15 -19.81 9.29
N ALA A 394 -13.20 -21.09 9.69
CA ALA A 394 -14.14 -22.05 9.15
C ALA A 394 -15.60 -21.57 9.25
N ALA A 395 -16.41 -21.92 8.25
CA ALA A 395 -17.83 -21.61 8.23
C ALA A 395 -18.58 -22.30 9.37
N THR A 396 -19.51 -21.58 9.98
CA THR A 396 -20.36 -22.09 11.07
C THR A 396 -21.77 -22.47 10.60
N ARG A 397 -22.07 -22.24 9.32
CA ARG A 397 -23.38 -22.45 8.69
C ARG A 397 -23.20 -22.67 7.18
N ALA A 398 -24.20 -23.26 6.51
CA ALA A 398 -24.10 -23.60 5.09
C ALA A 398 -24.21 -22.38 4.16
N THR A 399 -25.00 -21.38 4.54
CA THR A 399 -25.24 -20.16 3.76
C THR A 399 -25.19 -18.91 4.63
N PRO A 400 -24.96 -17.72 4.05
CA PRO A 400 -25.02 -16.45 4.77
C PRO A 400 -26.38 -16.25 5.45
N ALA A 401 -26.44 -15.38 6.46
CA ALA A 401 -27.67 -15.04 7.16
C ALA A 401 -28.63 -14.22 6.29
N LEU A 402 -28.11 -13.43 5.36
CA LEU A 402 -28.90 -12.68 4.38
C LEU A 402 -29.07 -13.47 3.09
N THR A 403 -30.28 -13.48 2.59
CA THR A 403 -30.65 -14.03 1.28
C THR A 403 -30.15 -13.14 0.13
N MET A 404 -30.08 -13.70 -1.09
CA MET A 404 -29.70 -12.91 -2.26
C MET A 404 -30.68 -11.77 -2.54
N GLU A 405 -31.97 -11.96 -2.25
CA GLU A 405 -32.99 -10.92 -2.38
C GLU A 405 -32.74 -9.76 -1.41
N GLU A 406 -32.45 -10.05 -0.14
CA GLU A 406 -32.12 -9.02 0.86
C GLU A 406 -30.85 -8.26 0.50
N LEU A 407 -29.80 -8.96 0.02
CA LEU A 407 -28.58 -8.31 -0.47
C LEU A 407 -28.88 -7.36 -1.63
N ARG A 408 -29.71 -7.80 -2.58
CA ARG A 408 -30.13 -6.98 -3.71
C ARG A 408 -30.93 -5.76 -3.23
N THR A 409 -31.87 -5.92 -2.30
CA THR A 409 -32.63 -4.82 -1.70
C THR A 409 -31.72 -3.80 -1.02
N ILE A 410 -30.71 -4.27 -0.27
CA ILE A 410 -29.71 -3.40 0.36
C ILE A 410 -28.95 -2.64 -0.73
N ALA A 411 -28.40 -3.30 -1.75
CA ALA A 411 -27.59 -2.66 -2.79
C ALA A 411 -28.36 -1.59 -3.60
N LEU A 412 -29.62 -1.86 -3.90
CA LEU A 412 -30.49 -0.96 -4.68
C LEU A 412 -31.07 0.20 -3.88
N SER A 413 -30.96 0.19 -2.55
CA SER A 413 -31.58 1.20 -1.69
C SER A 413 -31.27 2.64 -2.12
N PRO A 414 -32.27 3.53 -2.23
CA PRO A 414 -32.05 4.93 -2.58
C PRO A 414 -31.31 5.70 -1.48
N LYS A 415 -31.23 5.16 -0.25
CA LYS A 415 -30.48 5.79 0.86
C LYS A 415 -29.01 6.00 0.54
N TRP A 416 -28.41 5.20 -0.34
CA TRP A 416 -27.00 5.38 -0.74
C TRP A 416 -26.77 6.68 -1.50
N ARG A 417 -27.77 7.16 -2.26
CA ARG A 417 -27.68 8.41 -3.02
C ARG A 417 -27.50 9.64 -2.13
N THR A 418 -27.80 9.57 -0.84
CA THR A 418 -27.61 10.72 0.08
C THR A 418 -26.19 10.82 0.61
N LEU A 419 -25.34 9.79 0.41
CA LEU A 419 -24.00 9.74 1.00
C LEU A 419 -22.90 10.30 0.09
N LEU A 420 -23.20 10.50 -1.20
CA LEU A 420 -22.25 10.97 -2.22
C LEU A 420 -22.63 12.34 -2.81
N LYS A 421 -23.48 13.10 -2.10
CA LYS A 421 -23.94 14.43 -2.51
C LYS A 421 -23.03 15.53 -2.03
#